data_AF-A0A847ZRN9-F1
#
_entry.id   AF-A0A847ZRN9-F1
#
_cell.length_a   1.000
_cell.length_b   1.000
_cell.length_c   1.000
_cell.angle_alpha   90.00
_cell.angle_beta   90.00
_cell.angle_gamma   90.00
#
_symmetry.space_group_name_H-M   'P 1'
#
loop_
_entity.id
_entity.type
_entity.pdbx_description
1 polymer ?
#
loop_
_entity_poly.entity_id
_entity_poly.type
_entity_poly.pdbx_seq_one_letter_code
_entity_poly.pdbx_strand_id
1 'polypeptide(L)'
;MATGPMTFEALKKLVKSGEIDTVIAAFPDMQGRLMGKRFEANFFVDGAYEETHGCNYLLAVDVDMEPVPGYKSASWEKGYGDYVIKPDLGTIRPCPWLPKTALVLSDLLDHHTHELVPYAPRSVLKKQLERLAKLKMKAYMASELEFYVFDQSFKEAHAGGYRTLTTPSHLNEDYNLLQTTKDENLMRAIRNGLYGAGITVENSKGEA
;
A
#
# COMPACT_ATOMS: atom_id res chain seq x y z
N MET A 1 -1.39 20.60 9.17
CA MET A 1 -1.04 19.77 8.00
C MET A 1 -0.46 18.47 8.52
N ALA A 2 -0.82 17.33 7.93
CA ALA A 2 -0.28 16.03 8.35
C ALA A 2 1.25 16.06 8.28
N THR A 3 1.93 15.46 9.27
CA THR A 3 3.38 15.27 9.21
C THR A 3 3.67 14.38 8.02
N GLY A 4 4.35 14.88 6.98
CA GLY A 4 4.65 14.11 5.77
C GLY A 4 5.47 12.83 6.03
N PRO A 5 6.01 12.16 5.00
CA PRO A 5 6.86 10.99 5.22
C PRO A 5 8.01 11.31 6.20
N MET A 6 8.33 10.36 7.08
CA MET A 6 9.43 10.51 8.01
C MET A 6 10.78 10.24 7.33
N THR A 7 11.85 10.83 7.85
CA THR A 7 13.20 10.56 7.33
C THR A 7 13.70 9.20 7.80
N PHE A 8 14.66 8.63 7.08
CA PHE A 8 15.32 7.39 7.50
C PHE A 8 16.03 7.52 8.85
N GLU A 9 16.59 8.70 9.14
CA GLU A 9 17.19 8.99 10.45
C GLU A 9 16.16 9.06 11.58
N ALA A 10 14.94 9.51 11.30
CA ALA A 10 13.84 9.44 12.27
C ALA A 10 13.43 7.98 12.51
N LEU A 11 13.34 7.17 11.45
CA LEU A 11 13.06 5.73 11.56
C LEU A 11 14.10 5.05 12.47
N LYS A 12 15.41 5.25 12.22
CA LYS A 12 16.48 4.67 13.05
C LYS A 12 16.34 5.01 14.53
N LYS A 13 15.95 6.25 14.87
CA LYS A 13 15.73 6.66 16.26
C LYS A 13 14.57 5.90 16.90
N LEU A 14 13.45 5.75 16.19
CA LEU A 14 12.27 5.02 16.65
C LEU A 14 12.52 3.50 16.77
N VAL A 15 13.34 2.95 15.89
CA VAL A 15 13.80 1.56 15.99
C VAL A 15 14.66 1.37 17.25
N LYS A 16 15.63 2.27 17.45
CA LYS A 16 16.49 2.23 18.64
C LYS A 16 15.73 2.39 19.96
N SER A 17 14.66 3.19 19.99
CA SER A 17 13.81 3.35 21.19
C SER A 17 12.82 2.19 21.40
N GLY A 18 12.64 1.30 20.41
CA GLY A 18 11.65 0.22 20.44
C GLY A 18 10.20 0.69 20.20
N GLU A 19 10.03 1.92 19.72
CA GLU A 19 8.74 2.46 19.25
C GLU A 19 8.34 1.87 17.90
N ILE A 20 9.31 1.48 17.08
CA ILE A 20 9.12 0.69 15.86
C ILE A 20 9.94 -0.60 15.97
N ASP A 21 9.28 -1.75 15.83
CA ASP A 21 9.94 -3.06 15.79
C ASP A 21 9.75 -3.78 14.44
N THR A 22 8.88 -3.25 13.58
CA THR A 22 8.55 -3.84 12.29
C THR A 22 8.62 -2.81 11.17
N VAL A 23 9.30 -3.14 10.08
CA VAL A 23 9.29 -2.35 8.84
C VAL A 23 8.71 -3.19 7.71
N ILE A 24 7.68 -2.68 7.05
CA ILE A 24 7.08 -3.27 5.85
C ILE A 24 7.72 -2.61 4.63
N ALA A 25 8.43 -3.37 3.81
CA ALA A 25 8.80 -2.93 2.47
C ALA A 25 7.81 -3.52 1.46
N ALA A 26 7.03 -2.65 0.81
CA ALA A 26 5.96 -3.07 -0.08
C ALA A 26 5.99 -2.36 -1.42
N PHE A 27 5.45 -3.00 -2.45
CA PHE A 27 5.23 -2.45 -3.77
C PHE A 27 3.80 -2.82 -4.24
N PRO A 28 3.17 -2.00 -5.10
CA PRO A 28 1.90 -2.36 -5.71
C PRO A 28 2.10 -3.41 -6.81
N ASP A 29 1.29 -4.46 -6.79
CA ASP A 29 1.19 -5.41 -7.90
C ASP A 29 0.30 -4.88 -9.05
N MET A 30 0.03 -5.73 -10.04
CA MET A 30 -0.77 -5.37 -11.21
C MET A 30 -2.26 -5.10 -10.89
N GLN A 31 -2.75 -5.53 -9.73
CA GLN A 31 -4.11 -5.29 -9.25
C GLN A 31 -4.18 -4.12 -8.25
N GLY A 32 -3.04 -3.50 -7.92
CA GLY A 32 -2.94 -2.41 -6.95
C GLY A 32 -2.85 -2.88 -5.49
N ARG A 33 -2.68 -4.18 -5.23
CA ARG A 33 -2.46 -4.71 -3.89
C ARG A 33 -1.02 -4.46 -3.45
N LEU A 34 -0.82 -4.21 -2.16
CA LEU A 34 0.53 -4.13 -1.60
C LEU A 34 1.10 -5.53 -1.38
N MET A 35 2.16 -5.85 -2.11
CA MET A 35 2.96 -7.07 -2.00
C MET A 35 4.33 -6.73 -1.43
N GLY A 36 4.95 -7.64 -0.69
CA GLY A 36 6.28 -7.39 -0.12
C GLY A 36 6.58 -8.21 1.12
N LYS A 37 7.41 -7.64 2.01
CA LYS A 37 7.93 -8.33 3.19
C LYS A 37 7.79 -7.46 4.45
N ARG A 38 7.64 -8.15 5.59
CA ARG A 38 7.83 -7.56 6.91
C ARG A 38 9.24 -7.91 7.39
N PHE A 39 9.96 -6.91 7.85
CA PHE A 39 11.29 -7.03 8.42
C PHE A 39 11.22 -6.75 9.93
N GLU A 40 12.03 -7.49 10.69
CA GLU A 40 12.48 -7.01 11.99
C GLU A 40 13.23 -5.68 11.76
N ALA A 41 12.90 -4.66 12.55
CA ALA A 41 13.27 -3.30 12.21
C ALA A 41 14.76 -3.01 12.33
N ASN A 42 15.50 -3.65 13.24
CA ASN A 42 16.96 -3.51 13.31
C ASN A 42 17.61 -4.06 12.04
N PHE A 43 17.23 -5.27 11.61
CA PHE A 43 17.71 -5.85 10.36
C PHE A 43 17.42 -4.98 9.14
N PHE A 44 16.25 -4.32 9.13
CA PHE A 44 15.93 -3.38 8.06
C PHE A 44 16.88 -2.18 8.04
N VAL A 45 17.08 -1.50 9.17
CA VAL A 45 17.92 -0.29 9.22
C VAL A 45 19.42 -0.59 9.10
N ASP A 46 19.84 -1.81 9.42
CA ASP A 46 21.23 -2.26 9.34
C ASP A 46 21.68 -2.61 7.91
N GLY A 47 20.74 -2.94 7.00
CA GLY A 47 21.11 -3.19 5.61
C GLY A 47 20.02 -3.67 4.66
N ALA A 48 18.90 -4.23 5.14
CA ALA A 48 17.88 -4.77 4.22
C ALA A 48 17.21 -3.70 3.33
N TYR A 49 17.33 -2.42 3.71
CA TYR A 49 16.90 -1.30 2.88
C TYR A 49 17.74 -1.10 1.60
N GLU A 50 18.96 -1.65 1.57
CA GLU A 50 19.83 -1.57 0.40
C GLU A 50 19.35 -2.50 -0.69
N GLU A 51 19.04 -3.75 -0.33
CA GLU A 51 18.60 -4.77 -1.27
C GLU A 51 17.83 -5.89 -0.56
N THR A 52 16.68 -6.25 -1.13
CA THR A 52 15.98 -7.50 -0.81
C THR A 52 15.29 -8.02 -2.06
N HIS A 53 14.97 -9.32 -2.09
CA HIS A 53 14.45 -9.96 -3.29
C HIS A 53 13.02 -10.46 -3.12
N GLY A 54 12.28 -10.60 -4.21
CA GLY A 54 11.00 -11.30 -4.22
C GLY A 54 10.76 -11.94 -5.56
N CYS A 55 10.02 -13.05 -5.57
CA CYS A 55 9.79 -13.81 -6.78
C CYS A 55 9.17 -12.95 -7.89
N ASN A 56 9.65 -13.12 -9.11
CA ASN A 56 9.24 -12.30 -10.24
C ASN A 56 7.78 -12.52 -10.68
N TYR A 57 7.17 -13.63 -10.26
CA TYR A 57 5.74 -13.90 -10.48
C TYR A 57 4.83 -12.92 -9.74
N LEU A 58 5.33 -12.13 -8.77
CA LEU A 58 4.50 -11.19 -8.01
C LEU A 58 3.89 -10.08 -8.88
N LEU A 59 4.32 -9.93 -10.14
CA LEU A 59 3.68 -9.08 -11.15
C LEU A 59 2.90 -9.87 -12.24
N ALA A 60 2.75 -11.18 -12.07
CA ALA A 60 2.15 -12.10 -13.03
C ALA A 60 1.10 -13.02 -12.37
N VAL A 61 0.60 -12.65 -11.20
CA VAL A 61 -0.47 -13.38 -10.49
C VAL A 61 -1.82 -12.71 -10.69
N ASP A 62 -2.88 -13.48 -10.55
CA ASP A 62 -4.25 -12.96 -10.46
C ASP A 62 -4.63 -12.53 -9.03
N VAL A 63 -5.92 -12.25 -8.81
CA VAL A 63 -6.46 -11.82 -7.52
C VAL A 63 -6.36 -12.90 -6.43
N ASP A 64 -6.27 -14.17 -6.80
CA ASP A 64 -6.17 -15.31 -5.89
C ASP A 64 -4.72 -15.77 -5.66
N MET A 65 -3.75 -14.99 -6.17
CA MET A 65 -2.31 -15.30 -6.13
C MET A 65 -1.91 -16.48 -7.03
N GLU A 66 -2.74 -16.85 -8.02
CA GLU A 66 -2.38 -17.87 -9.00
C GLU A 66 -1.48 -17.27 -10.08
N PRO A 67 -0.29 -17.85 -10.35
CA PRO A 67 0.56 -17.39 -11.44
C PRO A 67 -0.10 -17.64 -12.80
N VAL A 68 -0.35 -16.55 -13.52
CA VAL A 68 -0.97 -16.58 -14.85
C VAL A 68 0.12 -16.87 -15.89
N PRO A 69 -0.05 -17.87 -16.77
CA PRO A 69 0.94 -18.19 -17.80
C PRO A 69 1.00 -17.13 -18.91
N GLY A 70 2.08 -17.13 -19.69
CA GLY A 70 2.24 -16.29 -20.88
C GLY A 70 3.03 -14.99 -20.68
N TYR A 71 3.42 -14.66 -19.45
CA TYR A 71 4.30 -13.52 -19.19
C TYR A 71 5.76 -13.84 -19.53
N LYS A 72 6.44 -12.92 -20.22
CA LYS A 72 7.86 -13.07 -20.56
C LYS A 72 8.76 -13.02 -19.33
N SER A 73 8.34 -12.25 -18.33
CA SER A 73 9.08 -11.96 -17.11
C SER A 73 9.02 -13.07 -16.07
N ALA A 74 7.96 -13.86 -16.04
CA ALA A 74 7.75 -14.92 -15.07
C ALA A 74 7.05 -16.10 -15.75
N SER A 75 7.65 -17.29 -15.66
CA SER A 75 7.07 -18.51 -16.23
C SER A 75 7.58 -19.74 -15.48
N TRP A 76 6.71 -20.72 -15.28
CA TRP A 76 7.05 -22.01 -14.69
C TRP A 76 8.23 -22.69 -15.40
N GLU A 77 8.25 -22.68 -16.72
CA GLU A 77 9.30 -23.30 -17.56
C GLU A 77 10.70 -22.74 -17.29
N LYS A 78 10.80 -21.50 -16.81
CA LYS A 78 12.07 -20.82 -16.47
C LYS A 78 12.39 -20.87 -14.97
N GLY A 79 11.51 -21.47 -14.16
CA GLY A 79 11.74 -21.69 -12.73
C GLY A 79 11.45 -20.52 -11.78
N TYR A 80 10.79 -19.45 -12.23
CA TYR A 80 10.58 -18.19 -11.49
C TYR A 80 11.87 -17.59 -10.88
N GLY A 81 12.35 -16.49 -11.45
CA GLY A 81 13.47 -15.74 -10.90
C GLY A 81 13.01 -14.74 -9.84
N ASP A 82 13.89 -13.78 -9.54
CA ASP A 82 13.64 -12.72 -8.58
C ASP A 82 13.56 -11.34 -9.23
N TYR A 83 12.86 -10.43 -8.58
CA TYR A 83 13.09 -9.00 -8.66
C TYR A 83 13.87 -8.54 -7.43
N VAL A 84 14.61 -7.44 -7.59
CA VAL A 84 15.05 -6.65 -6.43
C VAL A 84 13.91 -5.73 -6.02
N ILE A 85 13.51 -5.81 -4.75
CA ILE A 85 12.61 -4.88 -4.10
C ILE A 85 13.49 -3.80 -3.48
N LYS A 86 13.49 -2.59 -4.04
CA LYS A 86 14.33 -1.47 -3.60
C LYS A 86 13.49 -0.45 -2.82
N PRO A 87 13.60 -0.37 -1.49
CA PRO A 87 12.89 0.62 -0.69
C PRO A 87 13.22 2.06 -1.10
N ASP A 88 12.18 2.86 -1.32
CA ASP A 88 12.25 4.30 -1.53
C ASP A 88 12.13 4.99 -0.16
N LEU A 89 13.29 5.30 0.45
CA LEU A 89 13.36 5.88 1.79
C LEU A 89 12.66 7.25 1.91
N GLY A 90 12.33 7.91 0.80
CA GLY A 90 11.52 9.12 0.79
C GLY A 90 10.04 8.88 1.09
N THR A 91 9.61 7.62 1.17
CA THR A 91 8.21 7.21 1.34
C THR A 91 7.89 6.64 2.71
N ILE A 92 8.86 6.61 3.64
CA ILE A 92 8.70 5.99 4.96
C ILE A 92 7.57 6.69 5.72
N ARG A 93 6.61 5.91 6.21
CA ARG A 93 5.45 6.39 6.97
C ARG A 93 5.17 5.45 8.14
N PRO A 94 4.70 5.96 9.29
CA PRO A 94 4.17 5.07 10.32
C PRO A 94 2.85 4.46 9.83
N CYS A 95 2.48 3.31 10.37
CA CYS A 95 1.17 2.68 10.17
C CYS A 95 0.41 2.66 11.50
N PRO A 96 -0.33 3.73 11.87
CA PRO A 96 -0.95 3.82 13.20
C PRO A 96 -1.96 2.71 13.53
N TRP A 97 -2.51 2.04 12.52
CA TRP A 97 -3.41 0.90 12.66
C TRP A 97 -2.67 -0.44 12.84
N LEU A 98 -1.34 -0.47 12.75
CA LEU A 98 -0.50 -1.62 13.03
C LEU A 98 0.44 -1.31 14.21
N PRO A 99 0.52 -2.16 15.23
CA PRO A 99 1.43 -1.93 16.35
C PRO A 99 2.88 -1.75 15.87
N LYS A 100 3.55 -0.69 16.34
CA LYS A 100 5.00 -0.46 16.20
C LYS A 100 5.55 -0.67 14.78
N THR A 101 4.77 -0.28 13.77
CA THR A 101 5.06 -0.58 12.37
C THR A 101 5.27 0.68 11.55
N ALA A 102 6.29 0.67 10.68
CA ALA A 102 6.42 1.60 9.56
C ALA A 102 6.29 0.88 8.22
N LEU A 103 5.82 1.59 7.21
CA LEU A 103 5.73 1.18 5.81
C LEU A 103 6.69 2.03 4.97
N VAL A 104 7.39 1.37 4.05
CA VAL A 104 8.16 2.00 2.98
C VAL A 104 7.74 1.40 1.65
N LEU A 105 7.42 2.27 0.68
CA LEU A 105 7.14 1.83 -0.68
C LEU A 105 8.45 1.53 -1.39
N SER A 106 8.44 0.50 -2.24
CA SER A 106 9.60 0.01 -2.95
C SER A 106 9.37 0.05 -4.45
N ASP A 107 10.44 0.27 -5.20
CA ASP A 107 10.45 0.02 -6.63
C ASP A 107 10.93 -1.41 -6.90
N LEU A 108 10.54 -1.95 -8.05
CA LEU A 108 11.04 -3.23 -8.52
C LEU A 108 12.12 -2.99 -9.56
N LEU A 109 13.28 -3.61 -9.34
CA LEU A 109 14.39 -3.63 -10.29
C LEU A 109 14.56 -5.06 -10.83
N ASP A 110 14.99 -5.14 -12.07
CA ASP A 110 15.47 -6.38 -12.67
C ASP A 110 16.66 -6.90 -11.86
N HIS A 111 16.64 -8.18 -11.51
CA HIS A 111 17.66 -8.78 -10.65
C HIS A 111 19.05 -8.85 -11.29
N HIS A 112 19.14 -8.81 -12.62
CA HIS A 112 20.42 -8.89 -13.33
C HIS A 112 20.94 -7.52 -13.74
N THR A 113 20.07 -6.65 -14.24
CA THR A 113 20.50 -5.33 -14.75
C THR A 113 20.39 -4.21 -13.72
N HIS A 114 19.63 -4.43 -12.63
CA HIS A 114 19.24 -3.41 -11.65
C HIS A 114 18.50 -2.20 -12.26
N GLU A 115 18.00 -2.32 -13.49
CA GLU A 115 17.11 -1.33 -14.11
C GLU A 115 15.68 -1.48 -13.57
N LEU A 116 14.90 -0.40 -13.57
CA LEU A 116 13.49 -0.44 -13.18
C LEU A 116 12.71 -1.43 -14.05
N VAL A 117 11.93 -2.30 -13.41
CA VAL A 117 11.00 -3.20 -14.09
C VAL A 117 9.94 -2.34 -14.82
N PRO A 118 9.89 -2.35 -16.16
CA PRO A 118 9.22 -1.28 -16.91
C PRO A 118 7.68 -1.32 -16.84
N TYR A 119 7.10 -2.47 -16.50
CA TYR A 119 5.65 -2.67 -16.36
C TYR A 119 5.18 -2.63 -14.90
N ALA A 120 6.09 -2.51 -13.92
CA ALA A 120 5.68 -2.31 -12.53
C ALA A 120 4.93 -0.97 -12.40
N PRO A 121 3.78 -0.90 -11.68
CA PRO A 121 2.95 0.30 -11.66
C PRO A 121 3.70 1.58 -11.27
N ARG A 122 4.61 1.50 -10.29
CA ARG A 122 5.45 2.63 -9.87
C ARG A 122 6.44 3.08 -10.95
N SER A 123 7.05 2.15 -11.68
CA SER A 123 7.95 2.46 -12.80
C SER A 123 7.19 3.16 -13.94
N VAL A 124 5.98 2.69 -14.24
CA VAL A 124 5.11 3.32 -15.24
C VAL A 124 4.79 4.75 -14.84
N LEU A 125 4.41 4.99 -13.59
CA LEU A 125 4.14 6.33 -13.06
C LEU A 125 5.38 7.24 -13.14
N LYS A 126 6.53 6.76 -12.66
CA LYS A 126 7.79 7.53 -12.72
C LYS A 126 8.13 7.98 -14.13
N LYS A 127 7.99 7.08 -15.11
CA LYS A 127 8.19 7.40 -16.54
C LYS A 127 7.22 8.47 -17.05
N GLN A 128 5.97 8.48 -16.60
CA GLN A 128 5.02 9.56 -16.96
C GLN A 128 5.41 10.90 -16.32
N LEU A 129 5.84 10.89 -15.05
CA LEU A 129 6.28 12.10 -14.35
C LEU A 129 7.53 12.71 -15.00
N GLU A 130 8.48 11.88 -15.43
CA GLU A 130 9.66 12.33 -16.18
C GLU A 130 9.30 13.00 -17.51
N ARG A 131 8.29 12.47 -18.22
CA ARG A 131 7.79 13.08 -19.47
C ARG A 131 7.18 14.46 -19.19
N LEU A 132 6.39 14.60 -18.13
CA LEU A 132 5.83 15.90 -17.72
C LEU A 132 6.92 16.89 -17.31
N ALA A 133 7.92 16.43 -16.57
CA ALA A 133 9.04 17.28 -16.14
C ALA A 133 9.82 17.87 -17.32
N LYS A 134 10.03 17.09 -18.40
CA LYS A 134 10.66 17.57 -19.66
C LYS A 134 9.85 18.68 -20.34
N LEU A 135 8.53 18.70 -20.12
CA LEU A 135 7.63 19.76 -20.59
C LEU A 135 7.51 20.92 -19.59
N LYS A 136 8.28 20.90 -18.48
CA LYS A 136 8.19 21.85 -17.36
C LYS A 136 6.80 21.89 -16.71
N MET A 137 6.08 20.77 -16.78
CA MET A 137 4.75 20.59 -16.18
C MET A 137 4.83 19.74 -14.92
N LYS A 138 3.84 19.90 -14.04
CA LYS A 138 3.61 19.06 -12.86
C LYS A 138 2.17 18.57 -12.87
N ALA A 139 1.96 17.30 -12.50
CA ALA A 139 0.64 16.75 -12.25
C ALA A 139 0.34 16.78 -10.75
N TYR A 140 -0.89 17.14 -10.41
CA TYR A 140 -1.44 17.06 -9.07
C TYR A 140 -2.68 16.17 -9.15
N MET A 141 -2.83 15.27 -8.19
CA MET A 141 -3.97 14.36 -8.12
C MET A 141 -4.47 14.31 -6.68
N ALA A 142 -5.78 14.33 -6.55
CA ALA A 142 -6.51 13.97 -5.34
C ALA A 142 -7.50 12.86 -5.72
N SER A 143 -7.83 12.00 -4.75
CA SER A 143 -8.77 10.91 -4.95
C SER A 143 -9.83 10.97 -3.85
N GLU A 144 -11.09 10.79 -4.25
CA GLU A 144 -12.20 10.49 -3.35
C GLU A 144 -12.37 8.97 -3.36
N LEU A 145 -12.13 8.32 -2.22
CA LEU A 145 -12.19 6.87 -2.09
C LEU A 145 -13.50 6.48 -1.44
N GLU A 146 -14.47 6.11 -2.26
CA GLU A 146 -15.73 5.54 -1.83
C GLU A 146 -15.54 4.05 -1.50
N PHE A 147 -16.22 3.58 -0.46
CA PHE A 147 -16.22 2.17 -0.07
C PHE A 147 -17.51 1.81 0.65
N TYR A 148 -17.85 0.52 0.62
CA TYR A 148 -18.97 -0.04 1.39
C TYR A 148 -18.47 -0.62 2.71
N VAL A 149 -19.27 -0.45 3.75
CA VAL A 149 -19.10 -1.13 5.05
C VAL A 149 -20.21 -2.17 5.17
N PHE A 150 -19.85 -3.33 5.70
CA PHE A 150 -20.79 -4.42 5.96
C PHE A 150 -20.58 -4.95 7.38
N ASP A 151 -21.66 -5.45 7.98
CA ASP A 151 -21.63 -6.03 9.33
C ASP A 151 -20.85 -7.35 9.38
N GLN A 152 -20.78 -8.07 8.26
CA GLN A 152 -20.09 -9.35 8.16
C GLN A 152 -18.56 -9.19 8.21
N SER A 153 -17.90 -10.11 8.90
CA SER A 153 -16.45 -10.29 8.76
C SER A 153 -16.08 -10.77 7.34
N PHE A 154 -14.82 -10.58 6.94
CA PHE A 154 -14.33 -11.10 5.65
C PHE A 154 -14.57 -12.60 5.46
N LYS A 155 -14.46 -13.39 6.53
CA LYS A 155 -14.69 -14.84 6.49
C LYS A 155 -16.16 -15.19 6.23
N GLU A 156 -17.08 -14.49 6.88
CA GLU A 156 -18.52 -14.69 6.70
C GLU A 156 -18.97 -14.23 5.31
N ALA A 157 -18.47 -13.08 4.85
CA ALA A 157 -18.71 -12.58 3.50
C ALA A 157 -18.25 -13.59 2.44
N HIS A 158 -17.04 -14.13 2.59
CA HIS A 158 -16.52 -15.17 1.70
C HIS A 158 -17.37 -16.46 1.75
N ALA A 159 -17.73 -16.94 2.94
CA ALA A 159 -18.54 -18.15 3.09
C ALA A 159 -19.95 -18.01 2.47
N GLY A 160 -20.53 -16.80 2.52
CA GLY A 160 -21.79 -16.46 1.85
C GLY A 160 -21.65 -16.16 0.36
N GLY A 161 -20.44 -16.27 -0.21
CA GLY A 161 -20.15 -15.95 -1.60
C GLY A 161 -20.43 -14.50 -1.97
N TYR A 162 -20.35 -13.58 -1.00
CA TYR A 162 -20.61 -12.14 -1.16
C TYR A 162 -22.02 -11.77 -1.64
N ARG A 163 -23.01 -12.69 -1.51
CA ARG A 163 -24.39 -12.46 -1.98
C ARG A 163 -25.34 -11.95 -0.91
N THR A 164 -24.98 -12.11 0.36
CA THR A 164 -25.85 -11.82 1.51
C THR A 164 -25.14 -10.88 2.48
N LEU A 165 -24.74 -9.71 1.98
CA LEU A 165 -24.08 -8.68 2.77
C LEU A 165 -25.10 -7.70 3.34
N THR A 166 -24.89 -7.27 4.58
CA THR A 166 -25.77 -6.36 5.30
C THR A 166 -25.00 -5.08 5.59
N THR A 167 -25.53 -3.95 5.11
CA THR A 167 -24.97 -2.63 5.40
C THR A 167 -25.36 -2.21 6.83
N PRO A 168 -24.50 -1.45 7.55
CA PRO A 168 -24.80 -0.93 8.89
C PRO A 168 -26.11 -0.14 8.99
N SER A 169 -26.55 0.39 7.85
CA SER A 169 -27.76 1.20 7.73
C SER A 169 -28.70 0.68 6.66
N HIS A 170 -29.98 0.96 6.89
CA HIS A 170 -31.10 0.49 6.08
C HIS A 170 -31.68 1.61 5.20
N LEU A 171 -31.03 2.77 5.13
CA LEU A 171 -31.44 3.91 4.33
C LEU A 171 -30.22 4.59 3.72
N ASN A 172 -30.46 5.35 2.64
CA ASN A 172 -29.44 6.15 1.98
C ASN A 172 -28.86 7.20 2.95
N GLU A 173 -27.53 7.26 3.02
CA GLU A 173 -26.81 8.06 4.01
C GLU A 173 -26.17 9.30 3.44
N ASP A 174 -26.48 9.67 2.20
CA ASP A 174 -25.82 10.79 1.55
C ASP A 174 -25.96 12.06 2.40
N TYR A 175 -24.80 12.56 2.87
CA TYR A 175 -24.66 13.68 3.82
C TYR A 175 -25.39 13.53 5.18
N ASN A 176 -25.90 12.35 5.55
CA ASN A 176 -26.70 12.15 6.76
C ASN A 176 -25.84 11.98 8.02
N LEU A 177 -25.57 13.09 8.71
CA LEU A 177 -24.74 13.11 9.92
C LEU A 177 -25.22 12.20 11.05
N LEU A 178 -26.54 12.00 11.21
CA LEU A 178 -27.06 11.15 12.27
C LEU A 178 -26.71 9.69 12.03
N GLN A 179 -26.73 9.25 10.78
CA GLN A 179 -26.36 7.88 10.45
C GLN A 179 -24.85 7.68 10.58
N THR A 180 -24.05 8.56 9.99
CA THR A 180 -22.58 8.46 10.08
C THR A 180 -22.06 8.60 11.51
N THR A 181 -22.84 9.17 12.45
CA THR A 181 -22.52 9.16 13.89
C THR A 181 -22.45 7.74 14.45
N LYS A 182 -23.24 6.79 13.94
CA LYS A 182 -23.25 5.39 14.38
C LYS A 182 -21.98 4.66 13.96
N ASP A 183 -21.45 4.99 12.78
CA ASP A 183 -20.23 4.40 12.22
C ASP A 183 -18.95 5.18 12.56
N GLU A 184 -19.08 6.21 13.41
CA GLU A 184 -18.00 7.13 13.70
C GLU A 184 -16.81 6.45 14.39
N ASN A 185 -17.01 5.33 15.08
CA ASN A 185 -15.89 4.52 15.59
C ASN A 185 -14.94 4.06 14.47
N LEU A 186 -15.48 3.66 13.32
CA LEU A 186 -14.72 3.28 12.15
C LEU A 186 -14.21 4.51 11.40
N MET A 187 -15.11 5.44 11.06
CA MET A 187 -14.74 6.61 10.25
C MET A 187 -13.70 7.49 10.95
N ARG A 188 -13.83 7.72 12.26
CA ARG A 188 -12.83 8.44 13.06
C ARG A 188 -11.49 7.70 13.10
N ALA A 189 -11.49 6.37 13.21
CA ALA A 189 -10.26 5.57 13.18
C ALA A 189 -9.54 5.70 11.84
N ILE A 190 -10.27 5.65 10.71
CA ILE A 190 -9.72 5.85 9.38
C ILE A 190 -9.13 7.26 9.25
N ARG A 191 -9.90 8.31 9.57
CA ARG A 191 -9.42 9.70 9.45
C ARG A 191 -8.16 9.96 10.27
N ASN A 192 -8.15 9.55 11.54
CA ASN A 192 -7.00 9.74 12.43
C ASN A 192 -5.82 8.85 12.04
N GLY A 193 -6.08 7.62 11.59
CA GLY A 193 -5.06 6.70 11.11
C GLY A 193 -4.34 7.24 9.88
N LEU A 194 -5.10 7.69 8.87
CA LEU A 194 -4.56 8.32 7.66
C LEU A 194 -3.77 9.59 8.01
N TYR A 195 -4.32 10.46 8.86
CA TYR A 195 -3.62 11.65 9.32
C TYR A 195 -2.30 11.32 10.03
N GLY A 196 -2.31 10.32 10.92
CA GLY A 196 -1.13 9.82 11.61
C GLY A 196 -0.09 9.19 10.66
N ALA A 197 -0.52 8.62 9.53
CA ALA A 197 0.35 8.12 8.46
C ALA A 197 0.82 9.21 7.46
N GLY A 198 0.53 10.49 7.75
CA GLY A 198 0.94 11.61 6.91
C GLY A 198 0.09 11.80 5.65
N ILE A 199 -1.15 11.33 5.66
CA ILE A 199 -2.13 11.53 4.59
C ILE A 199 -3.14 12.55 5.10
N THR A 200 -3.18 13.72 4.47
CA THR A 200 -4.17 14.74 4.80
C THR A 200 -5.54 14.25 4.36
N VAL A 201 -6.48 14.21 5.29
CA VAL A 201 -7.90 13.94 5.02
C VAL A 201 -8.65 15.23 5.23
N GLU A 202 -9.42 15.64 4.21
CA GLU A 202 -10.25 16.83 4.29
C GLU A 202 -11.52 16.55 5.12
N ASN A 203 -12.27 15.52 4.73
CA ASN A 203 -13.52 15.12 5.38
C ASN A 203 -13.85 13.64 5.10
N SER A 204 -14.94 13.16 5.67
CA SER A 204 -15.62 11.90 5.31
C SER A 204 -17.13 12.15 5.36
N LYS A 205 -17.89 11.58 4.43
CA LYS A 205 -19.36 11.64 4.41
C LYS A 205 -19.96 10.27 4.10
N GLY A 206 -21.25 10.10 4.41
CA GLY A 206 -22.03 9.00 3.85
C GLY A 206 -22.30 9.26 2.36
N GLU A 207 -22.43 8.19 1.60
CA GLU A 207 -22.78 8.19 0.17
C GLU A 207 -24.14 7.51 -0.06
N ALA A 208 -24.65 7.68 -1.28
CA ALA A 208 -25.97 7.24 -1.70
C ALA A 208 -26.18 5.72 -1.77
#